data_AF-A0A1S8BE37-F1
#
_entry.id   AF-A0A1S8BE37-F1
#
_cell.length_a   1.000
_cell.length_b   1.000
_cell.length_c   1.000
_cell.angle_alpha   90.00
_cell.angle_beta   90.00
_cell.angle_gamma   90.00
#
_symmetry.space_group_name_H-M   'P 1'
#
loop_
_entity.id
_entity.type
_entity.pdbx_description
1 polymer ?
#
loop_
_entity_poly.entity_id
_entity_poly.type
_entity_poly.pdbx_seq_one_letter_code
_entity_poly.pdbx_strand_id
1 'polypeptide(L)'
;IPKVKEIGSSSAPLLSASFFIGARCKPYNDDYMMCKTEAHGTGEMDCMKEGRKVTRCATSVLEDINKHCLNEFRFHWKCLEDNNQQLWQCRRPERSLNKCVFDNLKLEKTIPGTPQGETPVHLRKKQIYGHSATLM
;
A
#
# COMPACT_ATOMS: atom_id res chain seq x y z
N ILE A 1 0.09 -17.81 22.81
CA ILE A 1 0.21 -16.85 21.69
C ILE A 1 -0.57 -15.58 22.07
N PRO A 2 0.08 -14.41 22.26
CA PRO A 2 -0.63 -13.17 22.57
C PRO A 2 -1.60 -12.77 21.45
N LYS A 3 -2.79 -12.28 21.80
CA LYS A 3 -3.77 -11.78 20.83
C LYS A 3 -3.23 -10.53 20.11
N VAL A 4 -3.56 -10.40 18.83
CA VAL A 4 -3.28 -9.21 18.01
C VAL A 4 -4.61 -8.67 17.47
N LYS A 5 -4.72 -7.34 17.38
CA LYS A 5 -5.86 -6.71 16.69
C LYS A 5 -5.63 -6.87 15.19
N GLU A 6 -6.60 -7.46 14.51
CA GLU A 6 -6.53 -7.65 13.05
C GLU A 6 -6.74 -6.33 12.30
N ILE A 7 -6.27 -6.30 11.04
CA ILE A 7 -6.24 -5.10 10.18
C ILE A 7 -7.64 -4.52 9.92
N GLY A 8 -8.68 -5.37 9.82
CA GLY A 8 -10.07 -4.92 9.68
C GLY A 8 -10.38 -4.09 8.43
N SER A 9 -9.56 -4.18 7.37
CA SER A 9 -9.71 -3.43 6.11
C SER A 9 -10.16 -4.36 4.98
N SER A 10 -11.04 -3.87 4.10
CA SER A 10 -11.40 -4.56 2.86
C SER A 10 -10.31 -4.44 1.78
N SER A 11 -10.51 -5.11 0.64
CA SER A 11 -9.53 -5.23 -0.43
C SER A 11 -9.13 -3.89 -1.06
N ALA A 12 -10.05 -3.03 -1.49
CA ALA A 12 -9.69 -1.73 -2.09
C ALA A 12 -8.94 -0.75 -1.16
N PRO A 13 -9.35 -0.50 0.09
CA PRO A 13 -8.57 0.36 0.98
C PRO A 13 -7.19 -0.24 1.26
N LEU A 14 -7.08 -1.56 1.39
CA LEU A 14 -5.78 -2.21 1.57
C LEU A 14 -4.89 -2.09 0.32
N LEU A 15 -5.47 -2.23 -0.87
CA LEU A 15 -4.77 -2.04 -2.14
C LEU A 15 -4.32 -0.59 -2.32
N SER A 16 -5.18 0.37 -1.97
CA SER A 16 -4.89 1.81 -1.98
C SER A 16 -3.72 2.16 -1.05
N ALA A 17 -3.64 1.55 0.13
CA ALA A 17 -2.58 1.79 1.10
C ALA A 17 -1.32 0.92 0.90
N SER A 18 -1.34 -0.06 0.01
CA SER A 18 -0.31 -1.11 -0.14
C SER A 18 1.12 -0.57 -0.25
N PHE A 19 1.33 0.48 -1.06
CA PHE A 19 2.65 1.07 -1.25
C PHE A 19 3.15 1.82 0.00
N PHE A 20 2.26 2.45 0.77
CA PHE A 20 2.63 3.13 2.01
C PHE A 20 2.92 2.14 3.13
N ILE A 21 2.16 1.04 3.19
CA ILE A 21 2.46 -0.10 4.07
C ILE A 21 3.82 -0.69 3.69
N GLY A 22 4.08 -0.89 2.40
CA GLY A 22 5.38 -1.35 1.91
C GLY A 22 6.53 -0.42 2.30
N ALA A 23 6.36 0.90 2.16
CA ALA A 23 7.38 1.88 2.49
C ALA A 23 7.74 1.91 3.98
N ARG A 24 6.74 1.88 4.87
CA ARG A 24 6.97 1.91 6.33
C ARG A 24 7.34 0.55 6.91
N CYS A 25 6.69 -0.51 6.44
CA CYS A 25 6.76 -1.84 7.04
C CYS A 25 7.75 -2.78 6.34
N LYS A 26 8.52 -2.28 5.36
CA LYS A 26 9.54 -3.05 4.64
C LYS A 26 10.39 -3.96 5.54
N PRO A 27 11.08 -3.47 6.59
CA PRO A 27 11.95 -4.33 7.40
C PRO A 27 11.18 -5.46 8.09
N TYR A 28 9.96 -5.20 8.58
CA TYR A 28 9.15 -6.22 9.25
C TYR A 28 8.63 -7.28 8.27
N ASN A 29 8.27 -6.86 7.06
CA ASN A 29 7.81 -7.77 6.01
C ASN A 29 8.96 -8.65 5.51
N ASP A 30 10.14 -8.06 5.30
CA ASP A 30 11.33 -8.77 4.87
C ASP A 30 11.76 -9.79 5.94
N ASP A 31 11.80 -9.40 7.22
CA ASP A 31 12.09 -10.30 8.35
C ASP A 31 11.10 -11.47 8.45
N TYR A 32 9.80 -11.20 8.26
CA TYR A 32 8.78 -12.25 8.30
C TYR A 32 8.98 -13.27 7.17
N MET A 33 9.28 -12.79 5.95
CA MET A 33 9.54 -13.68 4.81
C MET A 33 10.88 -14.42 4.95
N MET A 34 11.90 -13.79 5.54
CA MET A 34 13.17 -14.45 5.85
C MET A 34 12.96 -15.59 6.85
N CYS A 35 12.27 -15.33 7.96
CA CYS A 35 11.90 -16.34 8.95
C CYS A 35 11.17 -17.53 8.31
N LYS A 36 10.17 -17.26 7.43
CA LYS A 36 9.45 -18.33 6.74
C LYS A 36 10.35 -19.17 5.82
N THR A 37 11.35 -18.55 5.21
CA THR A 37 12.30 -19.22 4.32
C THR A 37 13.25 -20.13 5.12
N GLU A 38 13.74 -19.65 6.26
CA GLU A 38 14.64 -20.39 7.17
C GLU A 38 13.92 -21.50 7.95
N ALA A 39 12.60 -21.39 8.16
CA ALA A 39 11.81 -22.36 8.92
C ALA A 39 11.50 -23.68 8.17
N HIS A 40 11.95 -23.87 6.93
CA HIS A 40 11.86 -25.14 6.19
C HIS A 40 10.50 -25.89 6.28
N GLY A 41 9.38 -25.16 6.27
CA GLY A 41 8.02 -25.72 6.31
C GLY A 41 7.28 -25.59 7.64
N THR A 42 7.89 -25.02 8.69
CA THR A 42 7.23 -24.75 9.99
C THR A 42 6.97 -23.26 10.24
N GLY A 43 7.11 -22.41 9.21
CA GLY A 43 7.04 -20.95 9.32
C GLY A 43 5.71 -20.41 9.84
N GLU A 44 4.61 -21.15 9.64
CA GLU A 44 3.27 -20.79 10.16
C GLU A 44 3.25 -20.73 11.70
N MET A 45 4.03 -21.57 12.37
CA MET A 45 4.11 -21.62 13.83
C MET A 45 5.29 -20.81 14.37
N ASP A 46 6.45 -20.91 13.71
CA ASP A 46 7.69 -20.32 14.21
C ASP A 46 7.71 -18.80 14.04
N CYS A 47 7.13 -18.29 12.96
CA CYS A 47 7.16 -16.86 12.61
C CYS A 47 5.96 -16.06 13.11
N MET A 48 5.16 -16.61 14.05
CA MET A 48 4.00 -15.92 14.61
C MET A 48 4.37 -14.60 15.32
N LYS A 49 5.61 -14.46 15.81
CA LYS A 49 6.07 -13.23 16.47
C LYS A 49 6.28 -12.11 15.46
N GLU A 50 6.89 -12.44 14.33
CA GLU A 50 7.18 -11.57 13.19
C GLU A 50 5.87 -11.17 12.50
N GLY A 51 4.95 -12.13 12.30
CA GLY A 51 3.62 -11.87 11.77
C GLY A 51 2.85 -10.83 12.58
N ARG A 52 2.91 -10.89 13.93
CA ARG A 52 2.30 -9.86 14.79
C ARG A 52 2.93 -8.47 14.60
N LYS A 53 4.24 -8.37 14.33
CA LYS A 53 4.90 -7.08 14.06
C LYS A 53 4.40 -6.50 12.74
N VAL A 54 4.27 -7.33 11.71
CA VAL A 54 3.72 -6.95 10.40
C VAL A 54 2.29 -6.42 10.54
N THR A 55 1.39 -7.16 11.20
CA THR A 55 -0.01 -6.74 11.40
C THR A 55 -0.11 -5.42 12.14
N ARG A 56 0.70 -5.21 13.20
CA ARG A 56 0.72 -3.96 13.96
C ARG A 56 1.22 -2.78 13.13
N CYS A 57 2.26 -2.99 12.32
CA CYS A 57 2.79 -1.93 11.46
C CYS A 57 1.77 -1.54 10.37
N ALA A 58 1.14 -2.52 9.71
CA ALA A 58 0.11 -2.23 8.71
C ALA A 58 -1.09 -1.49 9.33
N THR A 59 -1.51 -1.88 10.53
CA THR A 59 -2.59 -1.20 11.27
C THR A 59 -2.24 0.26 11.56
N SER A 60 -1.02 0.55 12.00
CA SER A 60 -0.63 1.94 12.30
C SER A 60 -0.61 2.83 11.06
N VAL A 61 -0.22 2.29 9.89
CA VAL A 61 -0.29 3.03 8.62
C VAL A 61 -1.74 3.38 8.26
N LEU A 62 -2.67 2.43 8.40
CA LEU A 62 -4.08 2.68 8.11
C LEU A 62 -4.72 3.65 9.11
N GLU A 63 -4.36 3.56 10.40
CA GLU A 63 -4.81 4.50 11.43
C GLU A 63 -4.31 5.94 11.13
N ASP A 64 -3.05 6.10 10.73
CA ASP A 64 -2.49 7.39 10.33
C ASP A 64 -3.17 7.95 9.06
N ILE A 65 -3.38 7.13 8.04
CA ILE A 65 -4.08 7.54 6.81
C ILE A 65 -5.51 7.98 7.13
N ASN A 66 -6.22 7.22 7.98
CA ASN A 66 -7.57 7.58 8.40
C ASN A 66 -7.62 8.87 9.22
N LYS A 67 -6.55 9.21 9.95
CA LYS A 67 -6.47 10.43 10.74
C LYS A 67 -6.15 11.67 9.90
N HIS A 68 -5.26 11.53 8.93
CA HIS A 68 -4.69 12.68 8.20
C HIS A 68 -5.22 12.85 6.77
N CYS A 69 -5.60 11.78 6.08
CA CYS A 69 -5.88 11.77 4.63
C CYS A 69 -7.16 11.00 4.28
N LEU A 70 -8.14 10.97 5.18
CA LEU A 70 -9.34 10.11 5.04
C LEU A 70 -10.13 10.39 3.76
N ASN A 71 -10.26 11.67 3.38
CA ASN A 71 -11.10 12.08 2.26
C ASN A 71 -10.49 11.64 0.93
N GLU A 72 -9.19 11.91 0.74
CA GLU A 72 -8.41 11.50 -0.42
C GLU A 72 -8.31 9.97 -0.50
N PHE A 73 -8.13 9.33 0.65
CA PHE A 73 -8.07 7.87 0.75
C PHE A 73 -9.39 7.23 0.32
N ARG A 74 -10.52 7.74 0.81
CA ARG A 74 -11.87 7.30 0.41
C ARG A 74 -12.15 7.57 -1.05
N PHE A 75 -11.72 8.71 -1.57
CA PHE A 75 -11.88 9.03 -2.98
C PHE A 75 -11.11 8.06 -3.87
N HIS A 76 -9.90 7.66 -3.47
CA HIS A 76 -9.09 6.68 -4.20
C HIS A 76 -9.66 5.27 -4.14
N TRP A 77 -9.95 4.72 -2.95
CA TRP A 77 -10.42 3.34 -2.89
C TRP A 77 -11.84 3.15 -3.44
N LYS A 78 -12.71 4.17 -3.40
CA LYS A 78 -14.02 4.12 -4.08
C LYS A 78 -13.86 3.98 -5.60
N CYS A 79 -12.95 4.75 -6.19
CA CYS A 79 -12.63 4.60 -7.60
C CYS A 79 -12.13 3.18 -7.91
N LEU A 80 -11.30 2.60 -7.03
CA LEU A 80 -10.81 1.23 -7.23
C LEU A 80 -11.94 0.20 -7.19
N GLU A 81 -12.88 0.31 -6.27
CA GLU A 81 -14.05 -0.59 -6.21
C GLU A 81 -14.87 -0.55 -7.49
N ASP A 82 -15.10 0.64 -8.05
CA ASP A 82 -15.91 0.80 -9.28
C ASP A 82 -15.20 0.30 -10.56
N ASN A 83 -13.88 0.12 -10.52
CA ASN A 83 -13.04 -0.15 -11.70
C ASN A 83 -12.29 -1.48 -11.62
N ASN A 84 -12.89 -2.50 -10.99
CA ASN A 84 -12.29 -3.84 -10.83
C ASN A 84 -10.88 -3.78 -10.20
N GLN A 85 -10.67 -2.81 -9.31
CA GLN A 85 -9.42 -2.55 -8.60
C GLN A 85 -8.20 -2.28 -9.50
N GLN A 86 -8.44 -1.79 -10.72
CA GLN A 86 -7.40 -1.42 -11.67
C GLN A 86 -6.79 -0.05 -11.35
N LEU A 87 -5.56 -0.03 -10.84
CA LEU A 87 -4.85 1.21 -10.42
C LEU A 87 -4.71 2.25 -11.54
N TRP A 88 -4.62 1.83 -12.81
CA TRP A 88 -4.47 2.77 -13.92
C TRP A 88 -5.74 3.58 -14.22
N GLN A 89 -6.90 3.14 -13.75
CA GLN A 89 -8.16 3.89 -13.87
C GLN A 89 -8.24 5.04 -12.85
N CYS A 90 -7.51 4.94 -11.74
CA CYS A 90 -7.66 5.81 -10.57
C CYS A 90 -6.46 6.72 -10.31
N ARG A 91 -5.67 7.07 -11.33
CA ARG A 91 -4.46 7.91 -11.15
C ARG A 91 -4.73 9.31 -10.63
N ARG A 92 -5.88 9.91 -10.98
CA ARG A 92 -6.28 11.24 -10.49
C ARG A 92 -6.49 11.25 -8.97
N PRO A 93 -7.37 10.40 -8.39
CA PRO A 93 -7.49 10.31 -6.95
C PRO A 93 -6.19 9.81 -6.28
N GLU A 94 -5.44 8.92 -6.93
CA GLU A 94 -4.14 8.44 -6.42
C GLU A 94 -3.14 9.59 -6.21
N ARG A 95 -3.03 10.54 -7.14
CA ARG A 95 -2.14 11.70 -6.99
C ARG A 95 -2.50 12.57 -5.78
N SER A 96 -3.80 12.79 -5.55
CA SER A 96 -4.30 13.53 -4.38
C SER A 96 -3.90 12.83 -3.09
N LEU A 97 -4.09 11.51 -3.03
CA LEU A 97 -3.72 10.70 -1.88
C LEU A 97 -2.20 10.70 -1.65
N ASN A 98 -1.41 10.47 -2.70
CA ASN A 98 0.05 10.47 -2.62
C ASN A 98 0.58 11.80 -2.08
N LYS A 99 0.02 12.92 -2.53
CA LYS A 99 0.38 14.24 -2.03
C LYS A 99 0.06 14.39 -0.54
N CYS A 100 -1.16 14.05 -0.11
CA CYS A 100 -1.54 14.16 1.31
C CYS A 100 -0.66 13.30 2.21
N VAL A 101 -0.39 12.06 1.80
CA VAL A 101 0.42 11.10 2.57
C VAL A 101 1.88 11.54 2.63
N PHE A 102 2.43 12.07 1.54
CA PHE A 102 3.77 12.64 1.54
C PHE A 102 3.85 13.87 2.45
N ASP A 103 2.88 14.78 2.36
CA ASP A 103 2.89 16.04 3.11
C ASP A 103 2.77 15.77 4.64
N ASN A 104 1.91 14.84 5.08
CA ASN A 104 1.64 14.57 6.49
C ASN A 104 2.47 13.43 7.11
N LEU A 105 2.66 12.32 6.39
CA LEU A 105 3.26 11.09 6.92
C LEU A 105 4.68 10.84 6.41
N LYS A 106 5.17 11.67 5.46
CA LYS A 106 6.49 11.53 4.83
C LYS A 106 6.73 10.16 4.20
N LEU A 107 5.66 9.51 3.74
CA LEU A 107 5.72 8.26 2.99
C LEU A 107 5.52 8.56 1.51
N GLU A 108 6.36 7.95 0.67
CA GLU A 108 6.30 8.09 -0.78
C GLU A 108 6.00 6.73 -1.43
N LYS A 109 5.23 6.77 -2.51
CA LYS A 109 5.02 5.61 -3.38
C LYS A 109 6.19 5.50 -4.36
N THR A 110 7.07 4.55 -4.13
CA THR A 110 8.17 4.22 -5.04
C THR A 110 7.96 2.84 -5.65
N ILE A 111 8.30 2.69 -6.95
CA ILE A 111 8.30 1.39 -7.62
C ILE A 111 9.76 0.92 -7.70
N PRO A 112 10.17 -0.09 -6.91
CA PRO A 112 11.54 -0.60 -6.97
C PRO A 112 11.82 -1.20 -8.36
N GLY A 113 13.06 -1.08 -8.83
CA GLY A 113 13.49 -1.67 -10.11
C GLY A 113 13.03 -0.91 -11.36
N THR A 114 12.54 0.33 -11.24
CA THR A 114 12.28 1.17 -12.42
C THR A 114 13.63 1.49 -13.12
N PRO A 115 13.78 1.26 -14.44
CA PRO A 115 15.01 1.57 -15.17
C PRO A 115 15.42 3.04 -15.03
N GLN A 116 16.74 3.29 -14.95
CA GLN A 116 17.26 4.65 -14.88
C GLN A 116 16.89 5.44 -16.14
N GLY A 117 16.33 6.63 -15.96
CA GLY A 117 15.88 7.50 -17.06
C GLY A 117 14.43 7.29 -17.49
N GLU A 118 13.74 6.25 -17.00
CA GLU A 118 12.32 6.05 -17.29
C GLU A 118 11.40 6.68 -16.24
N THR A 119 10.30 7.26 -16.70
CA THR A 119 9.25 7.76 -15.80
C THR A 119 8.38 6.60 -15.29
N PRO A 120 8.26 6.40 -13.97
CA PRO A 120 7.39 5.40 -13.38
C PRO A 120 5.95 5.52 -13.90
N VAL A 121 5.28 4.38 -14.12
CA VAL A 121 3.95 4.33 -14.77
C VAL A 121 2.89 5.19 -14.09
N HIS A 122 2.96 5.32 -12.75
CA HIS A 122 2.02 6.11 -11.95
C HIS A 122 2.25 7.63 -12.08
N LEU A 123 3.42 8.06 -12.56
CA LEU A 123 3.77 9.47 -12.80
C LEU A 123 3.57 9.90 -14.26
N ARG A 124 3.36 8.95 -15.18
CA ARG A 124 3.11 9.25 -16.61
C ARG A 124 1.87 10.15 -16.76
N LYS A 125 1.97 11.15 -17.65
CA LYS A 125 0.89 12.13 -17.90
C LYS A 125 -0.33 11.52 -18.61
N LYS A 126 -0.11 10.50 -19.44
CA LYS A 126 -1.13 9.78 -20.22
C LYS A 126 -1.12 8.30 -19.86
N GLN A 127 -2.30 7.73 -19.65
CA GLN A 127 -2.47 6.29 -19.41
C GLN A 127 -3.06 5.67 -20.68
N ILE A 128 -2.42 4.62 -21.19
CA ILE A 128 -2.82 3.97 -22.45
C ILE A 128 -4.09 3.13 -22.26
N TYR A 129 -4.24 2.54 -21.06
CA TYR A 129 -5.35 1.65 -20.71
C TYR A 129 -6.43 2.31 -19.83
N GLY A 130 -6.33 3.62 -19.58
CA GLY A 130 -7.30 4.36 -18.79
C GLY A 130 -8.60 4.60 -19.57
N HIS A 131 -9.75 4.57 -18.90
CA HIS A 131 -11.05 4.95 -19.47
C HIS A 131 -11.03 6.37 -20.05
N SER A 132 -10.19 7.25 -19.49
CA SER A 132 -9.80 8.52 -20.09
C SER A 132 -8.31 8.49 -20.45
N ALA A 133 -8.00 8.91 -21.68
CA ALA A 133 -6.63 9.04 -22.18
C ALA A 133 -5.84 10.17 -21.49
N THR A 134 -6.51 11.10 -20.82
CA THR A 134 -5.88 12.27 -20.20
C THR A 134 -6.15 12.29 -18.70
N LEU A 135 -5.07 12.32 -17.93
CA LEU A 135 -5.10 12.57 -16.50
C LEU A 135 -5.16 14.09 -16.26
N MET A 136 -6.35 14.69 -16.42
CA MET A 136 -6.59 16.04 -15.89
C MET A 136 -6.72 15.99 -14.38
#